data_AF-A0A134C1P9-F1
#
_entry.id   AF-A0A134C1P9-F1
#
_cell.length_a   1.000
_cell.length_b   1.000
_cell.length_c   1.000
_cell.angle_alpha   90.00
_cell.angle_beta   90.00
_cell.angle_gamma   90.00
#
_symmetry.space_group_name_H-M   'P 1'
#
loop_
_entity.id
_entity.type
_entity.pdbx_description
1 polymer ?
#
loop_
_entity_poly.entity_id
_entity_poly.type
_entity_poly.pdbx_seq_one_letter_code
_entity_poly.pdbx_strand_id
1 'polypeptide(L)'
;MNLTNAMRYEHDAIDYQTLLRVVKSKGLTDRQFCKLLWGNETHLTLKYFIKRPDIRVSKLIKMAEILDCNIGDFFQYSDGGASAAMLDSNEKLLEKYPLEVLKTENSALKMIIQEKDARIFDLKKINEQIGKSLEVLLQLGQNSDIQK
;
A
#
# COMPACT_ATOMS: atom_id res chain seq x y z
N MET A 1 -37.20 3.10 -17.39
CA MET A 1 -36.77 2.17 -16.32
C MET A 1 -35.42 1.63 -16.74
N ASN A 2 -34.34 2.07 -16.09
CA ASN A 2 -33.00 1.54 -16.37
C ASN A 2 -32.88 0.18 -15.69
N LEU A 3 -32.84 -0.87 -16.50
CA LEU A 3 -32.32 -2.17 -16.07
C LEU A 3 -30.85 -1.93 -15.70
N THR A 4 -30.53 -2.07 -14.43
CA THR A 4 -29.15 -2.21 -13.98
C THR A 4 -28.53 -3.35 -14.79
N ASN A 5 -27.56 -3.04 -15.65
CA ASN A 5 -26.71 -4.05 -16.27
C ASN A 5 -26.00 -4.79 -15.14
N ALA A 6 -26.56 -5.91 -14.73
CA ALA A 6 -25.94 -6.79 -13.75
C ALA A 6 -24.57 -7.20 -14.32
N MET A 7 -23.53 -6.98 -13.53
CA MET A 7 -22.16 -7.40 -13.84
C MET A 7 -22.15 -8.91 -14.03
N ARG A 8 -21.90 -9.36 -15.26
CA ARG A 8 -21.86 -10.79 -15.62
C ARG A 8 -20.41 -11.22 -15.75
N TYR A 9 -20.06 -12.28 -15.03
CA TYR A 9 -18.76 -12.91 -15.13
C TYR A 9 -18.82 -13.97 -16.23
N GLU A 10 -17.75 -14.08 -17.01
CA GLU A 10 -17.66 -15.05 -18.11
C GLU A 10 -17.72 -16.46 -17.56
N HIS A 11 -17.04 -16.69 -16.43
CA HIS A 11 -16.93 -17.97 -15.78
C HIS A 11 -17.12 -17.82 -14.27
N ASP A 12 -17.77 -18.79 -13.63
CA ASP A 12 -17.94 -18.88 -12.17
C ASP A 12 -16.65 -19.31 -11.44
N ALA A 13 -15.53 -19.39 -12.18
CA ALA A 13 -14.23 -19.83 -11.68
C ALA A 13 -13.21 -18.70 -11.74
N ILE A 14 -12.29 -18.68 -10.77
CA ILE A 14 -11.17 -17.75 -10.78
C ILE A 14 -10.30 -18.01 -12.01
N ASP A 15 -10.00 -16.94 -12.75
CA ASP A 15 -8.98 -17.01 -13.80
C ASP A 15 -7.57 -16.90 -13.20
N TYR A 16 -6.74 -17.92 -13.47
CA TYR A 16 -5.37 -17.97 -12.99
C TYR A 16 -4.53 -16.78 -13.47
N GLN A 17 -4.71 -16.35 -14.73
CA GLN A 17 -3.90 -15.25 -15.28
C GLN A 17 -4.28 -13.92 -14.64
N THR A 18 -5.57 -13.68 -14.44
CA THR A 18 -6.09 -12.51 -13.73
C THR A 18 -5.60 -12.49 -12.28
N LEU A 19 -5.76 -13.58 -11.53
CA LEU A 19 -5.28 -13.66 -10.15
C LEU A 19 -3.76 -13.46 -10.04
N LEU A 20 -2.98 -14.07 -10.94
CA LEU A 20 -1.52 -13.87 -10.97
C LEU A 20 -1.14 -12.42 -11.21
N ARG A 21 -1.89 -11.70 -12.05
CA ARG A 21 -1.66 -10.27 -12.32
C ARG A 21 -1.95 -9.42 -11.08
N VAL A 22 -3.06 -9.69 -10.38
CA VAL A 22 -3.44 -8.98 -9.14
C VAL A 22 -2.42 -9.24 -8.02
N VAL A 23 -1.96 -10.49 -7.87
CA VAL A 23 -0.92 -10.84 -6.88
C VAL A 23 0.38 -10.06 -7.16
N LYS A 24 0.79 -10.00 -8.43
CA LYS A 24 2.00 -9.26 -8.84
C LYS A 24 1.85 -7.74 -8.68
N SER A 25 0.69 -7.17 -8.96
CA SER A 25 0.48 -5.71 -8.80
C SER A 25 0.61 -5.26 -7.36
N LYS A 26 0.37 -6.16 -6.39
CA LYS A 26 0.57 -5.93 -4.96
C LYS A 26 1.99 -6.28 -4.48
N GLY A 27 2.93 -6.54 -5.40
CA GLY A 27 4.32 -6.83 -5.08
C GLY A 27 4.56 -8.20 -4.42
N LEU A 28 3.56 -9.09 -4.46
CA LEU A 28 3.66 -10.43 -3.90
C LEU A 28 4.08 -11.44 -4.96
N THR A 29 4.87 -12.42 -4.56
CA THR A 29 5.09 -13.64 -5.35
C THR A 29 3.95 -14.63 -5.11
N ASP A 30 3.71 -15.54 -6.07
CA ASP A 30 2.80 -16.69 -5.92
C ASP A 30 3.00 -17.39 -4.56
N ARG A 31 4.27 -17.64 -4.21
CA ARG A 31 4.62 -18.32 -2.97
C ARG A 31 4.27 -17.54 -1.71
N GLN A 32 4.54 -16.23 -1.69
CA GLN A 32 4.20 -15.37 -0.55
C GLN A 32 2.69 -15.28 -0.36
N PHE A 33 1.95 -15.08 -1.45
CA PHE A 33 0.49 -15.04 -1.42
C PHE A 33 -0.10 -16.35 -0.89
N CYS A 34 0.38 -17.50 -1.38
CA CYS A 34 -0.09 -18.81 -0.93
C CYS A 34 0.17 -19.04 0.56
N LYS A 35 1.33 -18.59 1.08
CA LYS A 35 1.64 -18.66 2.51
C LYS A 35 0.71 -17.79 3.36
N LEU A 36 0.36 -16.59 2.89
CA LEU A 36 -0.60 -15.72 3.58
C LEU A 36 -2.02 -16.33 3.58
N LEU A 37 -2.40 -16.97 2.47
CA LEU A 37 -3.75 -17.52 2.32
C LEU A 37 -3.96 -18.80 3.14
N TRP A 38 -3.03 -19.76 3.07
CA TRP A 38 -3.19 -21.10 3.67
C TRP A 38 -2.24 -21.39 4.84
N GLY A 39 -1.24 -20.55 5.09
CA GLY A 39 -0.25 -20.72 6.16
C GLY A 39 1.14 -21.13 5.65
N ASN A 40 2.14 -20.99 6.52
CA ASN A 40 3.56 -21.10 6.16
C ASN A 40 4.00 -22.48 5.64
N GLU A 41 3.33 -23.55 6.06
CA GLU A 41 3.66 -24.94 5.68
C GLU A 41 2.99 -25.39 4.38
N THR A 42 2.23 -24.51 3.74
CA THR A 42 1.46 -24.89 2.56
C THR A 42 2.35 -25.15 1.35
N HIS A 43 2.18 -26.28 0.66
CA HIS A 43 2.82 -26.58 -0.65
C HIS A 43 1.96 -26.19 -1.86
N LEU A 44 0.77 -25.64 -1.61
CA LEU A 44 -0.11 -25.13 -2.66
C LEU A 44 0.52 -23.91 -3.35
N THR A 45 0.12 -23.76 -4.60
CA THR A 45 0.49 -22.67 -5.50
C THR A 45 -0.79 -22.10 -6.09
N LEU A 46 -0.73 -20.96 -6.78
CA LEU A 46 -1.88 -20.39 -7.50
C LEU A 46 -2.53 -21.38 -8.48
N LYS A 47 -1.77 -22.37 -8.99
CA LYS A 47 -2.31 -23.46 -9.84
C LYS A 47 -3.34 -24.35 -9.12
N TYR A 48 -3.43 -24.27 -7.78
CA TYR A 48 -4.48 -24.94 -7.02
C TYR A 48 -5.88 -24.54 -7.51
N PHE A 49 -6.08 -23.27 -7.86
CA PHE A 49 -7.38 -22.76 -8.31
C PHE A 49 -7.78 -23.26 -9.70
N ILE A 50 -6.81 -23.61 -10.55
CA ILE A 50 -7.07 -24.30 -11.82
C ILE A 50 -7.61 -25.71 -11.56
N LYS A 51 -7.04 -26.40 -10.57
CA LYS A 51 -7.42 -27.79 -10.22
C LYS A 51 -8.71 -27.86 -9.40
N ARG A 52 -9.00 -26.82 -8.62
CA ARG A 52 -10.18 -26.70 -7.76
C ARG A 52 -10.79 -25.31 -7.97
N PRO A 53 -11.59 -25.14 -9.04
CA PRO A 53 -12.18 -23.86 -9.41
C PRO A 53 -13.29 -23.43 -8.43
N ASP A 54 -13.94 -24.39 -7.76
CA ASP A 54 -14.99 -24.12 -6.79
C ASP A 54 -14.38 -23.77 -5.42
N ILE A 55 -14.37 -22.47 -5.13
CA ILE A 55 -13.72 -21.90 -3.96
C ILE A 55 -14.80 -21.36 -3.03
N ARG A 56 -14.73 -21.78 -1.77
CA ARG A 56 -15.63 -21.26 -0.73
C ARG A 56 -15.50 -19.75 -0.62
N VAL A 57 -16.63 -19.07 -0.47
CA VAL A 57 -16.72 -17.60 -0.30
C VAL A 57 -15.79 -17.07 0.80
N SER A 58 -15.65 -17.80 1.91
CA SER A 58 -14.73 -17.43 2.99
C SER A 58 -13.26 -17.33 2.56
N LYS A 59 -12.83 -18.15 1.59
CA LYS A 59 -11.49 -18.03 1.00
C LYS A 59 -11.40 -16.84 0.05
N LEU A 60 -12.44 -16.56 -0.73
CA LEU A 60 -12.48 -15.37 -1.61
C LEU A 60 -12.35 -14.08 -0.80
N ILE A 61 -13.09 -13.97 0.32
CA ILE A 61 -12.99 -12.83 1.24
C ILE A 61 -11.55 -12.68 1.75
N LYS A 62 -10.95 -13.77 2.25
CA LYS A 62 -9.58 -13.75 2.73
C LYS A 62 -8.56 -13.34 1.65
N MET A 63 -8.79 -13.76 0.40
CA MET A 63 -7.96 -13.34 -0.74
C MET A 63 -8.08 -11.84 -1.00
N ALA A 64 -9.31 -11.31 -0.99
CA ALA A 64 -9.58 -9.88 -1.14
C ALA A 64 -8.95 -9.05 -0.02
N GLU A 65 -8.97 -9.53 1.21
CA GLU A 65 -8.29 -8.88 2.35
C GLU A 65 -6.76 -8.85 2.19
N ILE A 66 -6.15 -9.97 1.76
CA ILE A 66 -4.69 -10.05 1.56
C ILE A 66 -4.23 -9.13 0.41
N LEU A 67 -5.04 -9.05 -0.64
CA LEU A 67 -4.70 -8.31 -1.85
C LEU A 67 -5.23 -6.88 -1.84
N ASP A 68 -6.04 -6.51 -0.85
CA ASP A 68 -6.71 -5.21 -0.75
C ASP A 68 -7.38 -4.83 -2.09
N CYS A 69 -8.30 -5.69 -2.53
CA CYS A 69 -9.01 -5.58 -3.81
C CYS A 69 -10.44 -6.10 -3.70
N ASN A 70 -11.27 -5.88 -4.73
CA ASN A 70 -12.61 -6.42 -4.78
C ASN A 70 -12.56 -7.92 -5.17
N ILE A 71 -13.50 -8.73 -4.67
CA ILE A 71 -13.66 -10.13 -5.07
C ILE A 71 -13.88 -10.25 -6.58
N GLY A 72 -14.58 -9.28 -7.19
CA GLY A 72 -14.81 -9.24 -8.64
C GLY A 72 -13.54 -9.16 -9.47
N ASP A 73 -12.45 -8.65 -8.90
CA ASP A 73 -11.16 -8.49 -9.59
C ASP A 73 -10.47 -9.85 -9.88
N PHE A 74 -10.97 -10.95 -9.32
CA PHE A 74 -10.44 -12.30 -9.55
C PHE A 74 -11.04 -13.00 -10.78
N PHE A 75 -12.12 -12.45 -11.34
CA PHE A 75 -12.91 -13.08 -12.39
C PHE A 75 -12.82 -12.29 -13.71
N GLN A 76 -12.95 -13.00 -14.83
CA GLN A 76 -13.10 -12.37 -16.13
C GLN A 76 -14.56 -12.00 -16.37
N TYR A 77 -14.80 -10.84 -16.97
CA TYR A 77 -16.13 -10.35 -17.29
C TYR A 77 -16.59 -10.90 -18.64
N SER A 78 -17.84 -11.37 -18.73
CA SER A 78 -18.39 -12.00 -19.94
C SER A 78 -18.53 -11.05 -21.11
N ASP A 79 -18.67 -9.77 -20.79
CA ASP A 79 -18.94 -8.74 -21.76
C ASP A 79 -17.66 -7.89 -21.84
N GLY A 80 -17.12 -7.70 -23.03
CA GLY A 80 -15.98 -6.80 -23.30
C GLY A 80 -16.18 -5.34 -22.79
N GLY A 81 -17.32 -5.04 -22.17
CA GLY A 81 -17.61 -3.85 -21.39
C GLY A 81 -16.81 -3.71 -20.08
N ALA A 82 -16.05 -4.70 -19.62
CA ALA A 82 -15.11 -4.49 -18.51
C ALA A 82 -14.02 -3.47 -18.83
N SER A 83 -13.57 -3.43 -20.10
CA SER A 83 -12.70 -2.38 -20.58
C SER A 83 -13.42 -1.03 -20.48
N ALA A 84 -14.69 -0.92 -20.90
CA ALA A 84 -15.45 0.33 -20.84
C ALA A 84 -15.77 0.80 -19.41
N ALA A 85 -16.10 -0.11 -18.49
CA ALA A 85 -16.38 0.23 -17.08
C ALA A 85 -15.09 0.56 -16.29
N MET A 86 -13.98 -0.15 -16.53
CA MET A 86 -12.68 0.24 -15.98
C MET A 86 -12.13 1.51 -16.63
N LEU A 87 -12.35 1.73 -17.92
CA LEU A 87 -11.98 2.98 -18.62
C LEU A 87 -12.79 4.16 -18.07
N ASP A 88 -14.10 4.04 -17.89
CA ASP A 88 -14.95 5.08 -17.28
C ASP A 88 -14.52 5.36 -15.82
N SER A 89 -14.15 4.32 -15.08
CA SER A 89 -13.60 4.47 -13.71
C SER A 89 -12.24 5.16 -13.70
N ASN A 90 -11.35 4.80 -14.63
CA ASN A 90 -10.00 5.36 -14.75
C ASN A 90 -10.03 6.79 -15.30
N GLU A 91 -10.90 7.11 -16.26
CA GLU A 91 -11.12 8.47 -16.75
C GLU A 91 -11.63 9.37 -15.62
N LYS A 92 -12.61 8.91 -14.83
CA LYS A 92 -13.08 9.64 -13.65
C LYS A 92 -12.00 9.83 -12.58
N LEU A 93 -11.11 8.85 -12.41
CA LEU A 93 -9.95 8.96 -11.51
C LEU A 93 -8.90 9.97 -12.05
N LEU A 94 -8.64 9.95 -13.35
CA LEU A 94 -7.76 10.90 -14.05
C LEU A 94 -8.30 12.33 -14.00
N GLU A 95 -9.63 12.50 -14.06
CA GLU A 95 -10.30 13.79 -13.92
C GLU A 95 -10.25 14.30 -12.46
N LYS A 96 -10.44 13.42 -11.49
CA LYS A 96 -10.38 13.76 -10.06
C LYS A 96 -8.96 14.04 -9.56
N TYR A 97 -7.97 13.33 -10.08
CA TYR A 97 -6.56 13.49 -9.70
C TYR A 97 -5.68 13.53 -10.96
N PRO A 98 -5.60 14.68 -11.64
CA PRO A 98 -4.76 14.81 -12.81
C PRO A 98 -3.31 14.50 -12.44
N LEU A 99 -2.62 13.75 -13.30
CA LEU A 99 -1.25 13.31 -13.06
C LEU A 99 -0.30 14.48 -12.72
N GLU A 100 -0.51 15.64 -13.35
CA GLU A 100 0.28 16.84 -13.09
C GLU A 100 0.02 17.45 -11.70
N VAL A 101 -1.22 17.36 -11.20
CA VAL A 101 -1.55 17.76 -9.82
C VAL A 101 -0.88 16.82 -8.83
N LEU A 102 -0.92 15.52 -9.07
CA LEU A 102 -0.24 14.54 -8.20
C LEU A 102 1.28 14.70 -8.22
N LYS A 103 1.88 15.01 -9.38
CA LYS A 103 3.33 15.29 -9.48
C LYS A 103 3.73 16.53 -8.72
N THR A 104 2.96 17.62 -8.85
CA THR A 104 3.23 18.87 -8.15
C THR A 104 3.04 18.70 -6.64
N GLU A 105 2.01 17.99 -6.20
CA GLU A 105 1.80 17.64 -4.79
C GLU A 105 2.96 16.78 -4.25
N ASN A 106 3.39 15.76 -5.00
CA ASN A 106 4.54 14.93 -4.61
C ASN A 106 5.83 15.76 -4.48
N SER A 107 6.05 16.70 -5.39
CA SER A 107 7.19 17.63 -5.33
C SER A 107 7.10 18.54 -4.10
N ALA A 108 5.93 19.12 -3.82
CA ALA A 108 5.71 19.96 -2.66
C ALA A 108 5.95 19.20 -1.35
N LEU A 109 5.43 17.97 -1.25
CA LEU A 109 5.63 17.10 -0.09
C LEU A 109 7.12 16.78 0.14
N LYS A 110 7.87 16.51 -0.94
CA LYS A 110 9.33 16.30 -0.85
C LYS A 110 10.07 17.54 -0.34
N MET A 111 9.70 18.73 -0.80
CA MET A 111 10.29 19.98 -0.30
C MET A 111 10.01 20.19 1.19
N ILE A 112 8.77 19.92 1.64
CA ILE A 112 8.40 20.01 3.06
C ILE A 112 9.21 19.03 3.91
N ILE A 113 9.44 17.81 3.43
CA ILE A 113 10.27 16.83 4.12
C ILE A 113 11.71 17.36 4.26
N GLN A 114 12.30 17.88 3.19
CA GLN A 114 13.65 18.44 3.22
C GLN A 114 13.78 19.61 4.20
N GLU A 115 12.79 20.51 4.24
CA GLU A 115 12.77 21.62 5.20
C GLU A 115 12.66 21.12 6.64
N LYS A 116 11.80 20.13 6.89
CA LYS A 116 11.66 19.51 8.21
C LYS A 116 12.95 18.83 8.66
N ASP A 117 13.63 18.11 7.76
CA ASP A 117 14.91 17.46 8.06
C ASP A 117 16.01 18.48 8.39
N ALA A 118 16.09 19.58 7.64
CA ALA A 118 17.00 20.69 7.93
C ALA A 118 16.70 21.31 9.30
N ARG A 119 15.41 21.53 9.62
CA ARG A 119 15.00 22.07 10.92
C ARG A 119 15.35 21.13 12.07
N ILE A 120 15.17 19.82 11.89
CA ILE A 120 15.57 18.81 12.88
C ILE A 120 17.07 18.85 13.11
N PHE A 121 17.86 18.97 12.03
CA PHE A 121 19.32 19.08 12.13
C PHE A 121 19.75 20.30 12.94
N ASP A 122 19.17 21.47 12.66
CA ASP A 122 19.47 22.70 13.40
C ASP A 122 19.09 22.59 14.88
N LEU A 123 17.92 22.02 15.17
CA LEU A 123 17.46 21.82 16.55
C LEU A 123 18.38 20.87 17.33
N LYS A 124 18.86 19.80 16.70
CA LYS A 124 19.86 18.90 17.30
C LYS A 124 21.14 19.65 17.65
N LYS A 125 21.64 20.48 16.73
CA LYS A 125 22.85 21.28 16.96
C LYS A 125 22.68 22.29 18.10
N ILE A 126 21.54 22.96 18.17
CA ILE A 126 21.22 23.88 19.27
C ILE A 126 21.16 23.12 20.61
N ASN A 127 20.50 21.97 20.66
CA ASN A 127 20.44 21.16 21.87
C ASN A 127 21.83 20.69 22.33
N GLU A 128 22.71 20.29 21.42
CA GLU A 128 24.10 19.96 21.75
C GLU A 128 24.87 21.16 22.32
N GLN A 129 24.69 22.36 21.76
CA GLN A 129 25.34 23.58 22.26
C GLN A 129 24.83 23.99 23.64
N ILE A 130 23.52 23.86 23.88
CA ILE A 130 22.91 24.11 25.19
C ILE A 130 23.44 23.09 26.20
N GLY A 131 23.50 21.80 25.83
CA GLY A 131 24.06 20.75 26.68
C GLY A 131 25.49 21.04 27.13
N LYS A 132 26.36 21.44 26.18
CA LYS A 132 27.74 21.85 26.48
C LYS A 132 27.80 23.08 27.39
N SER A 133 26.96 24.09 27.13
CA SER A 133 26.91 25.31 27.95
C SER A 133 26.47 25.01 29.38
N LEU A 134 25.49 24.12 29.57
CA LEU A 134 25.04 23.67 30.88
C LEU A 134 26.13 22.90 31.62
N GLU A 135 26.88 22.04 30.92
CA GLU A 135 27.99 21.29 31.51
C GLU A 135 29.09 22.22 32.02
N VAL A 136 29.46 23.26 31.26
CA VAL A 136 30.42 24.28 31.68
C VAL A 136 29.93 25.03 32.92
N LEU A 137 28.65 25.45 32.94
CA LEU A 137 28.08 26.14 34.10
C LEU A 137 28.05 25.26 35.36
N LEU A 138 27.73 23.97 35.21
CA LEU A 138 27.78 23.01 36.32
C LEU A 138 29.20 22.86 36.87
N GLN A 139 30.21 22.76 36.01
CA GLN A 139 31.60 22.67 36.44
C GLN A 139 32.07 23.94 37.17
N LEU A 140 31.68 25.12 36.68
CA LEU A 140 31.99 26.39 37.35
C LEU A 140 31.31 26.50 38.72
N GLY A 141 30.05 26.09 38.84
CA GLY A 141 29.31 26.06 40.10
C GLY A 141 29.94 25.13 41.14
N GLN A 142 30.34 23.92 40.73
CA GLN A 142 31.03 22.97 41.62
C GLN A 142 32.38 23.51 42.11
N ASN A 143 33.15 24.16 41.23
CA ASN A 143 34.43 24.76 41.62
C ASN A 143 34.27 25.92 42.61
N SER A 144 33.18 26.69 42.53
CA SER A 144 32.90 27.76 43.50
C SER A 144 32.42 27.26 44.86
N ASP A 145 31.80 26.08 44.94
CA ASP A 145 31.37 25.47 46.19
C ASP A 145 32.53 24.79 46.95
N ILE A 146 33.57 24.33 46.24
CA ILE A 146 34.77 23.71 46.85
C ILE A 146 35.71 24.77 47.49
N GLN A 147 35.59 26.04 47.12
CA GLN A 147 36.45 27.13 47.60
C GLN A 147 35.88 27.92 48.80
N LYS A 148 34.74 27.52 49.36
CA LYS A 148 34.16 28.07 50.61
C LYS A 148 34.35 27.10 51.77
#